data_AF-A0A0R3SHA2-F1
#
_entry.id   AF-A0A0R3SHA2-F1
#
_cell.length_a   1.000
_cell.length_b   1.000
_cell.length_c   1.000
_cell.angle_alpha   90.00
_cell.angle_beta   90.00
_cell.angle_gamma   90.00
#
_symmetry.space_group_name_H-M   'P 1'
#
loop_
_entity.id
_entity.type
_entity.pdbx_description
1 polymer ?
#
loop_
_entity_poly.entity_id
_entity_poly.type
_entity_poly.pdbx_seq_one_letter_code
_entity_poly.pdbx_strand_id
1 'polypeptide(L)'
;MPLLKGGRYAVTRTKKYLDAGRIIFRENIKVVAINTVSKGNISEGAREFIRWHLPPLQYKNPSVQIVTFQDICPTPFITFYLSDGREFKVDCSFRTADSIHNHIAGICAKTPDTIKKEEVENQQIINPANFGTKYPRQCICEIFGQVPCSSAIGRPKPWEGQEPNLPPMSEEADKSV
;
A
#
# COMPACT_ATOMS: atom_id res chain seq x y z
N MET A 1 5.11 8.22 -24.59
CA MET A 1 5.05 7.47 -23.32
C MET A 1 5.85 8.19 -22.23
N PRO A 2 5.26 8.58 -21.10
CA PRO A 2 5.94 9.33 -20.02
C PRO A 2 6.98 8.51 -19.23
N LEU A 3 6.91 7.18 -19.25
CA LEU A 3 7.84 6.28 -18.54
C LEU A 3 9.27 6.29 -19.11
N LEU A 4 9.39 6.36 -20.44
CA LEU A 4 10.69 6.34 -21.15
C LEU A 4 11.46 7.67 -21.05
N LYS A 5 10.80 8.76 -20.61
CA LYS A 5 11.44 10.07 -20.40
C LYS A 5 12.41 10.09 -19.20
N GLY A 6 12.49 9.02 -18.41
CA GLY A 6 13.41 8.89 -17.27
C GLY A 6 14.88 8.65 -17.64
N GLY A 7 15.19 8.53 -18.93
CA GLY A 7 16.55 8.30 -19.42
C GLY A 7 17.16 7.02 -18.82
N ARG A 8 18.41 7.11 -18.37
CA ARG A 8 19.19 5.98 -17.83
C ARG A 8 18.61 5.35 -16.54
N TYR A 9 17.61 5.98 -15.91
CA TYR A 9 17.05 5.54 -14.62
C TYR A 9 15.56 5.21 -14.70
N ALA A 10 15.04 4.97 -15.91
CA ALA A 10 13.62 4.63 -16.11
C ALA A 10 13.15 3.42 -15.28
N VAL A 11 14.05 2.48 -14.96
CA VAL A 11 13.76 1.31 -14.13
C VAL A 11 13.23 1.70 -12.74
N THR A 12 13.74 2.80 -12.16
CA THR A 12 13.32 3.28 -10.83
C THR A 12 11.85 3.67 -10.75
N ARG A 13 11.20 3.89 -11.90
CA ARG A 13 9.78 4.27 -12.02
C ARG A 13 8.85 3.07 -12.24
N THR A 14 9.38 1.86 -12.26
CA THR A 14 8.57 0.64 -12.47
C THR A 14 7.99 0.15 -11.14
N LYS A 15 6.73 -0.30 -11.15
CA LYS A 15 6.07 -0.85 -9.96
C LYS A 15 6.89 -1.98 -9.32
N LYS A 16 7.44 -2.89 -10.13
CA LYS A 16 8.29 -4.00 -9.67
C LYS A 16 9.51 -3.50 -8.87
N TYR A 17 10.13 -2.39 -9.29
CA TYR A 17 11.27 -1.81 -8.57
C TYR A 17 10.82 -1.16 -7.24
N LEU A 18 9.71 -0.42 -7.26
CA LEU A 18 9.15 0.20 -6.05
C LEU A 18 8.71 -0.83 -5.01
N ASP A 19 8.12 -1.95 -5.46
CA ASP A 19 7.68 -3.04 -4.59
C ASP A 19 8.83 -3.80 -3.93
N ALA A 20 10.02 -3.82 -4.55
CA ALA A 20 11.22 -4.48 -4.04
C ALA A 20 11.89 -3.72 -2.87
N GLY A 21 11.38 -2.55 -2.49
CA GLY A 21 11.85 -1.80 -1.32
C GLY A 21 11.68 -2.59 -0.02
N ARG A 22 12.79 -2.73 0.74
CA ARG A 22 12.82 -3.50 2.00
C ARG A 22 12.46 -2.68 3.24
N ILE A 23 12.59 -1.36 3.19
CA ILE A 23 12.42 -0.49 4.35
C ILE A 23 10.96 -0.08 4.45
N ILE A 24 10.33 -0.46 5.56
CA ILE A 24 9.06 0.10 6.02
C ILE A 24 9.33 0.73 7.39
N PHE A 25 9.18 2.05 7.50
CA PHE A 25 9.39 2.76 8.75
C PHE A 25 8.41 2.36 9.85
N ARG A 26 8.87 2.51 11.09
CA ARG A 26 8.01 2.49 12.28
C ARG A 26 7.08 3.72 12.27
N GLU A 27 5.93 3.59 12.91
CA GLU A 27 4.86 4.61 12.90
C GLU A 27 5.24 5.93 13.57
N ASN A 28 6.23 5.89 14.44
CA ASN A 28 6.74 7.07 15.16
C ASN A 28 7.47 8.03 14.22
N ILE A 29 8.02 7.58 13.09
CA ILE A 29 8.75 8.44 12.16
C ILE A 29 7.73 9.22 11.32
N LYS A 30 7.82 10.55 11.31
CA LYS A 30 6.89 11.42 10.57
C LYS A 30 7.54 12.17 9.42
N VAL A 31 8.74 12.71 9.65
CA VAL A 31 9.47 13.48 8.64
C VAL A 31 10.90 12.97 8.52
N VAL A 32 11.40 12.89 7.29
CA VAL A 32 12.79 12.58 6.97
C VAL A 32 13.37 13.73 6.15
N ALA A 33 14.44 14.35 6.64
CA ALA A 33 15.18 15.38 5.94
C ALA A 33 16.54 14.85 5.50
N ILE A 34 16.78 14.82 4.20
CA ILE A 34 18.04 14.34 3.62
C ILE A 34 18.84 15.56 3.15
N ASN A 35 19.98 15.80 3.77
CA ASN A 35 20.90 16.86 3.38
C ASN A 35 22.06 16.28 2.56
N THR A 36 22.28 16.82 1.37
CA THR A 36 23.37 16.41 0.49
C THR A 36 24.16 17.59 -0.04
N VAL A 37 25.39 17.31 -0.46
CA VAL A 37 26.25 18.27 -1.16
C VAL A 37 26.31 17.88 -2.62
N SER A 38 26.18 18.84 -3.52
CA SER A 38 26.19 18.64 -4.98
C SER A 38 27.55 18.13 -5.48
N LYS A 39 28.62 18.69 -4.91
CA LYS A 39 30.01 18.44 -5.32
C LYS A 39 30.79 17.74 -4.22
N GLY A 40 31.64 16.79 -4.62
CA GLY A 40 32.57 16.10 -3.74
C GLY A 40 32.26 14.62 -3.55
N ASN A 41 33.31 13.88 -3.22
CA ASN A 41 33.23 12.42 -3.02
C ASN A 41 32.58 12.08 -1.66
N ILE A 42 32.54 13.05 -0.74
CA ILE A 42 31.94 12.91 0.59
C ILE A 42 30.45 12.52 0.50
N SER A 43 29.73 13.10 -0.46
CA SER A 43 28.28 12.94 -0.64
C SER A 43 27.89 11.99 -1.78
N GLU A 44 28.85 11.29 -2.39
CA GLU A 44 28.58 10.44 -3.55
C GLU A 44 27.56 9.35 -3.23
N GLY A 45 27.76 8.58 -2.15
CA GLY A 45 26.81 7.56 -1.75
C GLY A 45 25.46 8.12 -1.28
N ALA A 46 25.42 9.33 -0.72
CA ALA A 46 24.16 9.99 -0.35
C ALA A 46 23.34 10.42 -1.58
N ARG A 47 24.00 10.93 -2.63
CA ARG A 47 23.35 11.24 -3.92
C ARG A 47 22.85 9.97 -4.61
N GLU A 48 23.66 8.91 -4.57
CA GLU A 48 23.27 7.61 -5.10
C GLU A 48 22.09 7.00 -4.32
N PHE A 49 22.08 7.15 -2.99
CA PHE A 49 20.96 6.75 -2.15
C PHE A 49 19.66 7.47 -2.53
N ILE A 50 19.71 8.79 -2.73
CA ILE A 50 18.55 9.57 -3.22
C ILE A 50 18.09 9.02 -4.57
N ARG A 51 19.01 8.64 -5.45
CA ARG A 51 18.68 8.20 -6.80
C ARG A 51 17.98 6.84 -6.84
N TRP A 52 18.49 5.87 -6.08
CA TRP A 52 18.05 4.47 -6.17
C TRP A 52 17.09 4.07 -5.05
N HIS A 53 17.32 4.54 -3.82
CA HIS A 53 16.60 4.06 -2.64
C HIS A 53 15.47 4.98 -2.19
N LEU A 54 15.49 6.27 -2.56
CA LEU A 54 14.41 7.20 -2.19
C LEU A 54 13.06 6.83 -2.83
N PRO A 55 12.96 6.49 -4.13
CA PRO A 55 11.66 6.15 -4.72
C PRO A 55 10.94 4.97 -4.05
N PRO A 56 11.58 3.78 -3.85
CA PRO A 56 10.91 2.66 -3.18
C PRO A 56 10.59 2.98 -1.71
N LEU A 57 11.44 3.77 -1.04
CA LEU A 57 11.25 4.15 0.35
C LEU A 57 10.03 5.07 0.54
N GLN A 58 9.83 6.06 -0.35
CA GLN A 58 8.62 6.88 -0.35
C GLN A 58 7.37 6.07 -0.73
N TYR A 59 7.50 5.13 -1.67
CA TYR A 59 6.39 4.29 -2.12
C TYR A 59 5.86 3.38 -1.01
N LYS A 60 6.75 2.77 -0.22
CA LYS A 60 6.37 1.94 0.93
C LYS A 60 5.89 2.75 2.13
N ASN A 61 6.28 4.02 2.24
CA ASN A 61 5.93 4.88 3.37
C ASN A 61 5.22 6.17 2.91
N PRO A 62 3.96 6.07 2.41
CA PRO A 62 3.21 7.23 1.92
C PRO A 62 2.84 8.22 3.04
N SER A 63 2.78 7.78 4.29
CA SER A 63 2.46 8.62 5.46
C SER A 63 3.64 9.44 5.99
N VAL A 64 4.85 9.18 5.50
CA VAL A 64 6.07 9.87 5.92
C VAL A 64 6.43 10.93 4.89
N GLN A 65 6.65 12.15 5.34
CA GLN A 65 7.10 13.24 4.47
C GLN A 65 8.62 13.17 4.33
N ILE A 66 9.12 13.12 3.09
CA ILE A 66 10.56 13.15 2.82
C ILE A 66 10.92 14.42 2.09
N VAL A 67 11.90 15.14 2.63
CA VAL A 67 12.41 16.40 2.09
C VAL A 67 13.89 16.26 1.79
N THR A 68 14.31 16.69 0.60
CA THR A 68 15.71 16.69 0.19
C THR A 68 16.22 18.12 0.11
N PHE A 69 17.33 18.37 0.78
CA PHE A 69 18.05 19.63 0.76
C PHE A 69 19.42 19.44 0.11
N GLN A 70 19.86 20.46 -0.61
CA GLN A 70 21.12 20.46 -1.34
C GLN A 70 21.93 21.70 -0.97
N ASP A 71 23.22 21.51 -0.68
CA ASP A 71 24.22 22.56 -0.43
C ASP A 71 23.91 23.51 0.76
N ILE A 72 23.09 23.06 1.72
CA ILE A 72 22.85 23.81 2.98
C ILE A 72 23.98 23.58 4.00
N CYS A 73 24.47 22.34 4.10
CA CYS A 73 25.52 21.97 5.04
C CYS A 73 26.70 21.35 4.29
N PRO A 74 27.94 21.56 4.76
CA PRO A 74 29.13 21.04 4.09
C PRO A 74 29.27 19.51 4.20
N THR A 75 28.56 18.87 5.13
CA THR A 75 28.57 17.41 5.36
C THR A 75 27.18 16.82 5.11
N PRO A 76 27.06 15.70 4.39
CA PRO A 76 25.79 15.04 4.13
C PRO A 76 25.29 14.28 5.37
N PHE A 77 24.02 14.45 5.72
CA PHE A 77 23.38 13.73 6.81
C PHE A 77 21.89 13.57 6.57
N ILE A 78 21.30 12.60 7.25
CA ILE A 78 19.85 12.35 7.25
C ILE A 78 19.32 12.59 8.65
N THR A 79 18.28 13.41 8.77
CA THR A 79 17.58 13.67 10.02
C THR A 79 16.19 13.05 9.97
N PHE A 80 15.84 12.33 11.02
CA PHE A 80 14.52 11.76 11.23
C PHE A 80 13.84 12.50 12.38
N TYR A 81 12.61 12.94 12.14
CA TYR A 81 11.77 13.58 13.14
C TYR A 81 10.69 12.59 13.58
N LEU A 82 10.67 12.30 14.88
CA LEU A 82 9.71 11.39 15.49
C LEU A 82 8.46 12.16 15.94
N SER A 83 7.36 11.43 16.13
CA SER A 83 6.10 11.92 16.70
C SER A 83 6.28 12.59 18.05
N ASP A 84 7.28 12.15 18.81
CA ASP A 84 7.54 12.60 20.18
C ASP A 84 8.33 13.93 20.21
N GLY A 85 8.60 14.53 19.05
CA GLY A 85 9.43 15.72 18.90
C GLY A 85 10.94 15.45 19.00
N ARG A 86 11.34 14.19 19.17
CA ARG A 86 12.75 13.80 19.17
C ARG A 86 13.31 13.77 17.74
N GLU A 87 14.58 14.13 17.63
CA GLU A 87 15.31 14.10 16.37
C GLU A 87 16.42 13.05 16.42
N PHE A 88 16.57 12.33 15.31
CA PHE A 88 17.63 11.34 15.15
C PHE A 88 18.43 11.66 13.89
N LYS A 89 19.75 11.81 14.03
CA LYS A 89 20.64 12.25 12.95
C LYS A 89 21.64 11.16 12.59
N VAL A 90 21.72 10.83 11.30
CA VAL A 90 22.62 9.83 10.72
C VAL A 90 23.62 10.54 9.81
N ASP A 91 24.91 10.44 10.13
CA ASP A 91 25.97 10.91 9.25
C ASP A 91 26.15 9.96 8.06
N CYS A 92 26.19 10.54 6.85
CA CYS A 92 26.32 9.81 5.60
C CYS A 92 27.66 10.08 4.89
N SER A 93 28.58 10.79 5.55
CA SER A 93 29.87 11.17 4.99
C SER A 93 30.73 9.95 4.64
N PHE A 94 31.20 9.90 3.38
CA PHE A 94 32.05 8.81 2.84
C PHE A 94 31.45 7.40 2.93
N ARG A 95 30.13 7.28 3.04
CA ARG A 95 29.43 5.98 3.04
C ARG A 95 28.91 5.65 1.65
N THR A 96 28.86 4.35 1.33
CA THR A 96 28.19 3.85 0.11
C THR A 96 26.67 3.86 0.29
N ALA A 97 25.93 3.91 -0.81
CA ALA A 97 24.47 3.91 -0.79
C ALA A 97 23.89 2.70 -0.06
N ASP A 98 24.44 1.50 -0.31
CA ASP A 98 24.02 0.26 0.35
C ASP A 98 24.30 0.27 1.86
N SER A 99 25.44 0.84 2.28
CA SER A 99 25.77 0.97 3.70
C SER A 99 24.78 1.89 4.41
N ILE A 100 24.39 3.01 3.78
CA ILE A 100 23.40 3.93 4.32
C ILE A 100 22.03 3.23 4.40
N HIS A 101 21.65 2.52 3.34
CA HIS A 101 20.39 1.78 3.28
C HIS A 101 20.28 0.73 4.39
N ASN A 102 21.32 -0.10 4.58
CA ASN A 102 21.34 -1.13 5.60
C ASN A 102 21.35 -0.54 7.03
N HIS A 103 22.03 0.59 7.23
CA HIS A 103 22.05 1.27 8.53
C HIS A 103 20.66 1.82 8.91
N ILE A 104 19.98 2.47 7.96
CA ILE A 104 18.60 2.96 8.16
C ILE A 104 17.65 1.78 8.41
N ALA A 105 17.81 0.67 7.68
CA ALA A 105 17.01 -0.53 7.87
C ALA A 105 17.15 -1.11 9.29
N GLY A 106 18.37 -1.12 9.85
CA GLY A 106 18.61 -1.63 11.20
C GLY A 106 17.96 -0.78 12.30
N ILE A 107 17.91 0.54 12.13
CA ILE A 107 17.49 1.47 13.19
C ILE A 107 16.00 1.82 13.08
N CYS A 108 15.56 2.17 11.88
CA CYS A 108 14.29 2.84 11.64
C CYS A 108 13.20 1.90 11.10
N ALA A 109 13.56 0.74 10.56
CA ALA A 109 12.57 -0.17 9.98
C ALA A 109 11.81 -0.98 11.03
N LYS A 110 10.62 -1.44 10.63
CA LYS A 110 9.89 -2.50 11.31
C LYS A 110 10.62 -3.83 11.14
N THR A 111 10.50 -4.71 12.13
CA THR A 111 11.05 -6.07 12.04
C THR A 111 10.26 -6.91 11.02
N PRO A 112 10.88 -7.92 10.38
CA PRO A 112 10.14 -8.79 9.45
C PRO A 112 8.96 -9.51 10.14
N ASP A 113 9.08 -9.83 11.42
CA ASP A 113 8.02 -10.50 12.17
C ASP A 113 6.82 -9.59 12.43
N THR A 114 7.06 -8.31 12.73
CA THR A 114 5.97 -7.32 12.83
C THR A 114 5.26 -7.12 11.50
N ILE A 115 6.00 -7.10 10.38
CA ILE A 115 5.40 -6.96 9.04
C ILE A 115 4.51 -8.16 8.71
N LYS A 116 4.98 -9.39 8.97
CA LYS A 116 4.17 -10.61 8.77
C LYS A 116 2.89 -10.62 9.59
N LYS A 117 2.95 -10.15 10.85
CA LYS A 117 1.76 -10.04 11.71
C LYS A 117 0.75 -9.05 11.14
N GLU A 118 1.21 -7.86 10.75
CA GLU A 118 0.38 -6.84 10.10
C GLU A 118 -0.23 -7.35 8.79
N GLU A 119 0.51 -8.12 7.99
CA GLU A 119 -0.01 -8.75 6.78
C GLU A 119 -1.11 -9.77 7.08
N VAL A 120 -0.93 -10.62 8.09
CA VAL A 120 -1.94 -11.59 8.52
C VAL A 120 -3.19 -10.87 9.05
N GLU A 121 -3.03 -9.84 9.87
CA GLU A 121 -4.14 -9.03 10.39
C GLU A 121 -4.91 -8.34 9.26
N ASN A 122 -4.21 -7.78 8.28
CA ASN A 122 -4.84 -7.15 7.12
C ASN A 122 -5.54 -8.16 6.19
N GLN A 123 -5.07 -9.42 6.15
CA GLN A 123 -5.73 -10.49 5.39
C GLN A 123 -7.05 -10.95 6.01
N GLN A 124 -7.28 -10.72 7.31
CA GLN A 124 -8.44 -11.24 8.04
C GLN A 124 -9.80 -10.66 7.58
N ILE A 125 -9.83 -9.66 6.70
CA ILE A 125 -11.08 -9.01 6.28
C ILE A 125 -11.86 -9.85 5.23
N ILE A 126 -11.24 -10.86 4.60
CA ILE A 126 -11.95 -11.72 3.64
C ILE A 126 -12.37 -13.03 4.33
N ASN A 127 -13.50 -13.00 5.04
CA ASN A 127 -14.11 -14.23 5.54
C ASN A 127 -14.61 -15.08 4.35
N PRO A 128 -14.09 -16.31 4.15
CA PRO A 128 -14.51 -17.16 3.02
C PRO A 128 -15.98 -17.61 3.09
N ALA A 129 -16.62 -17.48 4.26
CA ALA A 129 -18.04 -17.77 4.42
C ALA A 129 -18.96 -16.62 3.95
N ASN A 130 -18.41 -15.44 3.67
CA ASN A 130 -19.19 -14.33 3.16
C ASN A 130 -19.56 -14.55 1.68
N PHE A 131 -20.73 -14.06 1.30
CA PHE A 131 -21.24 -14.12 -0.07
C PHE A 131 -21.29 -12.71 -0.69
N GLY A 132 -21.08 -12.63 -2.00
CA GLY A 132 -21.21 -11.39 -2.78
C GLY A 132 -20.13 -11.25 -3.85
N THR A 133 -20.15 -10.15 -4.59
CA THR A 133 -19.29 -9.92 -5.76
C THR A 133 -17.78 -9.85 -5.46
N LYS A 134 -17.44 -9.50 -4.21
CA LYS A 134 -16.04 -9.42 -3.74
C LYS A 134 -15.54 -10.72 -3.10
N TYR A 135 -16.44 -11.70 -2.95
CA TYR A 135 -16.18 -12.96 -2.29
C TYR A 135 -16.13 -14.08 -3.32
N PRO A 136 -15.53 -15.25 -3.00
CA PRO A 136 -15.40 -16.34 -3.95
C PRO A 136 -16.76 -16.89 -4.44
N ARG A 137 -17.84 -16.66 -3.70
CA ARG A 137 -19.20 -17.08 -4.05
C ARG A 137 -20.13 -15.89 -4.03
N GLN A 138 -20.96 -15.74 -5.05
CA GLN A 138 -21.88 -14.61 -5.13
C GLN A 138 -23.20 -14.92 -4.42
N CYS A 139 -23.70 -16.15 -4.56
CA CYS A 139 -24.94 -16.59 -3.93
C CYS A 139 -24.79 -18.02 -3.38
N ILE A 140 -25.59 -18.35 -2.38
CA ILE A 140 -25.58 -19.68 -1.75
C ILE A 140 -26.01 -20.82 -2.70
N CYS A 141 -26.72 -20.49 -3.79
CA CYS A 141 -27.15 -21.46 -4.79
C CYS A 141 -25.98 -22.13 -5.56
N GLU A 142 -24.77 -21.57 -5.48
CA GLU A 142 -23.55 -22.17 -6.04
C GLU A 142 -23.04 -23.36 -5.19
N ILE A 143 -23.57 -23.53 -3.98
CA ILE A 143 -23.18 -24.59 -3.06
C ILE A 143 -24.03 -25.84 -3.34
N PHE A 144 -23.35 -26.95 -3.60
CA PHE A 144 -24.01 -28.24 -3.75
C PHE A 144 -24.85 -28.61 -2.52
N GLY A 145 -26.05 -29.12 -2.76
CA GLY A 145 -27.02 -29.45 -1.71
C GLY A 145 -27.97 -28.29 -1.34
N GLN A 146 -27.74 -27.08 -1.86
CA GLN A 146 -28.64 -25.94 -1.67
C GLN A 146 -29.65 -25.82 -2.82
N VAL A 147 -30.69 -25.01 -2.59
CA VAL A 147 -31.71 -24.72 -3.61
C VAL A 147 -31.08 -23.95 -4.78
N PRO A 148 -31.26 -24.41 -6.03
CA PRO A 148 -30.69 -23.75 -7.20
C PRO A 148 -31.36 -22.40 -7.46
N CYS A 149 -30.65 -21.52 -8.17
CA CYS A 149 -31.19 -20.21 -8.52
C CYS A 149 -32.45 -20.35 -9.38
N SER A 150 -33.52 -19.64 -9.01
CA SER A 150 -34.78 -19.63 -9.75
C SER A 150 -34.64 -19.11 -11.18
N SER A 151 -33.63 -18.27 -11.45
CA SER A 151 -33.32 -17.84 -12.81
C SER A 151 -32.78 -18.97 -13.70
N ALA A 152 -32.21 -20.04 -13.12
CA ALA A 152 -31.60 -21.14 -13.87
C ALA A 152 -32.57 -22.31 -14.09
N ILE A 153 -33.35 -22.68 -13.07
CA ILE A 153 -34.23 -23.86 -13.09
C ILE A 153 -35.72 -23.49 -13.10
N GLY A 154 -36.05 -22.20 -12.96
CA GLY A 154 -37.42 -21.74 -12.75
C GLY A 154 -37.82 -21.85 -11.28
N ARG A 155 -38.92 -21.18 -10.91
CA ARG A 155 -39.51 -21.36 -9.58
C ARG A 155 -40.24 -22.70 -9.54
N PRO A 156 -40.06 -23.53 -8.50
CA PRO A 156 -40.90 -24.72 -8.35
C PRO A 156 -42.37 -24.30 -8.24
N LYS A 157 -43.28 -25.11 -8.79
CA LYS A 157 -44.71 -24.87 -8.63
C LYS A 157 -45.05 -24.90 -7.12
N PRO A 158 -45.79 -23.90 -6.61
CA PRO A 158 -46.35 -23.98 -5.26
C PRO A 158 -47.15 -25.26 -5.10
N TRP A 159 -47.26 -25.75 -3.86
CA TRP A 159 -48.17 -26.84 -3.53
C TRP A 159 -49.60 -26.34 -3.77
N GLU A 160 -50.50 -27.22 -4.25
CA GLU A 160 -51.90 -26.85 -4.50
C GLU A 160 -52.52 -26.23 -3.23
N GLY A 161 -53.04 -25.00 -3.34
CA GLY A 161 -53.63 -24.25 -2.22
C GLY A 161 -52.67 -23.34 -1.44
N GLN A 162 -51.38 -23.28 -1.82
CA GLN A 162 -50.35 -22.47 -1.15
C GLN A 162 -49.73 -21.45 -2.12
N GLU A 163 -50.52 -20.92 -3.05
CA GLU A 163 -50.10 -19.78 -3.85
C GLU A 163 -50.05 -18.54 -2.93
N PRO A 164 -48.90 -17.89 -2.77
CA PRO A 164 -48.85 -16.65 -2.03
C PRO A 164 -49.67 -15.62 -2.80
N ASN A 165 -50.85 -15.27 -2.29
CA ASN A 165 -51.61 -14.12 -2.75
C ASN A 165 -50.71 -12.89 -2.56
N LEU A 166 -50.09 -12.44 -3.65
CA LEU A 166 -49.46 -11.12 -3.65
C LEU A 166 -50.57 -10.11 -3.33
N PRO A 167 -50.37 -9.21 -2.36
CA PRO A 167 -51.34 -8.15 -2.15
C PRO A 167 -51.51 -7.39 -3.48
N PRO A 168 -52.74 -7.01 -3.86
CA PRO A 168 -52.96 -6.24 -5.08
C PRO A 168 -52.08 -4.99 -5.03
N MET A 169 -51.33 -4.75 -6.10
CA MET A 169 -50.56 -3.52 -6.26
C MET A 169 -51.56 -2.35 -6.16
N SER A 170 -51.31 -1.39 -5.27
CA SER A 170 -52.13 -0.18 -5.17
C SER A 170 -52.10 0.55 -6.51
N GLU A 171 -53.28 0.82 -7.08
CA GLU A 171 -53.51 1.45 -8.40
C GLU A 171 -52.95 2.89 -8.54
N GLU A 172 -52.25 3.40 -7.52
CA GLU A 172 -51.81 4.80 -7.43
C GLU A 172 -50.46 5.08 -8.11
N ALA A 173 -49.74 4.06 -8.58
CA ALA A 173 -48.40 4.26 -9.18
C ALA A 173 -48.41 4.69 -10.66
N ASP A 174 -49.56 4.67 -11.35
CA ASP A 174 -49.65 4.97 -12.80
C ASP A 174 -50.08 6.43 -13.12
N LYS A 175 -50.15 7.32 -12.12
CA LYS A 175 -50.57 8.73 -12.31
C LYS A 175 -49.48 9.77 -12.08
N SER A 176 -48.24 9.48 -12.46
CA SER A 176 -47.21 10.52 -12.61
C SER A 176 -46.52 10.38 -13.97
N VAL A 177 -47.16 10.95 -14.99
CA VAL A 177 -46.55 11.41 -16.24
C VAL A 177 -46.32 12.91 -16.13
#